data_AF-A0A537D5C9-F1
#
_entry.id   AF-A0A537D5C9-F1
#
_cell.length_a   1.000
_cell.length_b   1.000
_cell.length_c   1.000
_cell.angle_alpha   90.00
_cell.angle_beta   90.00
_cell.angle_gamma   90.00
#
_symmetry.space_group_name_H-M   'P 1'
#
loop_
_entity.id
_entity.type
_entity.pdbx_description
1 polymer ?
#
loop_
_entity_poly.entity_id
_entity_poly.type
_entity_poly.pdbx_seq_one_letter_code
_entity_poly.pdbx_strand_id
1 'polypeptide(L)'
;NLAPPGHYLLFILNANGVPSIAKIVQLGGSTAPAPALPDVIVTSLSYASGIFTSTVKNQGGAATPAGIAIGVAYSVDGVYRTWGGVTGPLAAGASVTIGTNGGPYTIPNGSHTIMAFVDDENRFAESDETNNKLSRLITVAAPDTLPDVIVTSLSYASGTFTSTVKNRGTAATPAGTDIGVAYSVDGVYRTWGGVTGPLAAGASVTIGTNGGPYTIPGGTHTITAFVDDENRFAESDESNNQLSRPITIP
;
A
#
# COMPACT_ATOMS: atom_id res chain seq x y z
N ASN A 1 -36.90 61.34 10.72
CA ASN A 1 -35.50 61.66 10.38
C ASN A 1 -34.69 60.38 10.35
N LEU A 2 -34.47 59.81 9.17
CA LEU A 2 -33.51 58.71 8.99
C LEU A 2 -32.17 59.34 8.61
N ALA A 3 -31.09 58.96 9.30
CA ALA A 3 -29.76 59.40 8.93
C ALA A 3 -29.40 58.82 7.54
N PRO A 4 -28.88 59.63 6.60
CA PRO A 4 -28.49 59.15 5.28
C PRO A 4 -27.30 58.17 5.35
N PRO A 5 -27.02 57.37 4.32
CA PRO A 5 -25.82 56.53 4.29
C PRO A 5 -24.53 57.33 4.52
N GLY A 6 -23.59 56.81 5.31
CA GLY A 6 -22.34 57.49 5.64
C GLY A 6 -21.66 56.97 6.89
N HIS A 7 -20.52 57.57 7.25
CA HIS A 7 -19.81 57.29 8.50
C HIS A 7 -20.25 58.28 9.59
N TYR A 8 -20.57 57.75 10.75
CA TYR A 8 -21.07 58.50 11.90
C TYR A 8 -20.24 58.18 13.13
N LEU A 9 -19.98 59.18 13.95
CA LEU A 9 -19.45 58.97 15.29
C LEU A 9 -20.63 58.80 16.25
N LEU A 10 -20.78 57.60 16.79
CA LEU A 10 -21.74 57.31 17.84
C LEU A 10 -21.12 57.61 19.20
N PHE A 11 -21.76 58.50 19.95
CA PHE A 11 -21.34 58.85 21.31
C PHE A 11 -22.29 58.27 22.35
N ILE A 12 -21.72 57.73 23.43
CA ILE A 12 -22.48 57.48 24.67
C ILE A 12 -22.32 58.71 25.57
N LEU A 13 -23.43 59.38 25.85
CA LEU A 13 -23.50 60.57 26.68
C LEU A 13 -23.88 60.19 28.12
N ASN A 14 -23.31 60.87 29.12
CA ASN A 14 -23.81 60.78 30.50
C ASN A 14 -25.07 61.65 30.69
N ALA A 15 -25.64 61.65 31.90
CA ALA A 15 -26.85 62.43 32.22
C ALA A 15 -26.71 63.95 32.01
N ASN A 16 -25.49 64.47 31.92
CA ASN A 16 -25.19 65.88 31.67
C ASN A 16 -24.85 66.16 30.20
N GLY A 17 -25.02 65.19 29.30
CA GLY A 17 -24.74 65.36 27.86
C GLY A 17 -23.26 65.36 27.50
N VAL A 18 -22.37 64.88 28.38
CA VAL A 18 -20.94 64.80 28.09
C VAL A 18 -20.59 63.44 27.47
N PRO A 19 -19.93 63.40 26.29
CA PRO A 19 -19.55 62.14 25.64
C PRO A 19 -18.41 61.43 26.36
N SER A 20 -18.54 60.12 26.54
CA SER A 20 -17.55 59.27 27.24
C SER A 20 -16.76 58.33 26.31
N ILE A 21 -17.37 57.87 25.22
CA ILE A 21 -16.77 56.96 24.23
C ILE A 21 -17.36 57.31 22.86
N ALA A 22 -16.52 57.31 21.81
CA ALA A 22 -16.93 57.48 20.42
C ALA A 22 -16.57 56.23 19.60
N LYS A 23 -17.53 55.70 18.82
CA LYS A 23 -17.30 54.63 17.84
C LYS A 23 -17.73 55.10 16.45
N ILE A 24 -16.87 54.90 15.45
CA ILE A 24 -17.27 55.11 14.06
C ILE A 24 -18.20 53.96 13.65
N VAL A 25 -19.39 54.30 13.15
CA VAL A 25 -20.36 53.35 12.58
C VAL A 25 -20.69 53.79 11.15
N GLN A 26 -20.76 52.84 10.24
CA GLN A 26 -21.21 53.10 8.87
C GLN A 26 -22.69 52.75 8.77
N LEU A 27 -23.52 53.71 8.38
CA LEU A 27 -24.92 53.49 8.06
C LEU A 27 -25.05 53.38 6.54
N GLY A 28 -25.80 52.39 6.03
CA GLY A 28 -26.15 52.29 4.61
C GLY A 28 -25.00 52.02 3.62
N GLY A 29 -23.82 51.63 4.09
CA GLY A 29 -22.76 51.11 3.23
C GLY A 29 -22.90 49.61 3.07
N SER A 30 -22.95 49.11 1.84
CA SER A 30 -22.48 47.75 1.59
C SER A 30 -21.00 47.76 1.96
N THR A 31 -20.61 47.15 3.08
CA THR A 31 -19.25 46.65 3.19
C THR A 31 -19.02 45.84 1.92
N ALA A 32 -18.10 46.27 1.06
CA ALA A 32 -17.70 45.43 -0.06
C ALA A 32 -17.41 44.05 0.54
N PRO A 33 -18.01 42.95 0.02
CA PRO A 33 -17.75 41.64 0.55
C PRO A 33 -16.23 41.46 0.60
N ALA A 34 -15.72 40.89 1.70
CA ALA A 34 -14.30 40.63 1.85
C ALA A 34 -13.78 39.97 0.55
N PRO A 35 -12.56 40.31 0.08
CA PRO A 35 -12.02 39.70 -1.12
C PRO A 35 -12.13 38.18 -0.99
N ALA A 36 -12.70 37.53 -2.01
CA ALA A 36 -12.74 36.07 -2.02
C ALA A 36 -11.31 35.55 -1.95
N LEU A 37 -11.06 34.55 -1.09
CA LEU A 37 -9.77 33.89 -0.96
C LEU A 37 -9.83 32.51 -1.66
N PRO A 38 -8.68 31.97 -2.09
CA PRO A 38 -8.58 30.55 -2.41
C PRO A 38 -8.84 29.69 -1.16
N ASP A 39 -9.14 28.42 -1.37
CA ASP A 39 -9.27 27.39 -0.33
C ASP A 39 -8.88 26.06 -0.97
N VAL A 40 -7.63 25.66 -0.81
CA VAL A 40 -7.05 24.46 -1.37
C VAL A 40 -7.17 23.29 -0.40
N ILE A 41 -7.85 22.26 -0.86
CA ILE A 41 -8.01 21.02 -0.10
C ILE A 41 -7.42 19.84 -0.86
N VAL A 42 -6.92 18.86 -0.11
CA VAL A 42 -6.58 17.56 -0.69
C VAL A 42 -7.83 16.70 -0.76
N THR A 43 -8.23 16.30 -1.96
CA THR A 43 -9.44 15.49 -2.22
C THR A 43 -9.14 14.02 -2.48
N SER A 44 -7.90 13.69 -2.87
CA SER A 44 -7.46 12.32 -3.04
C SER A 44 -5.99 12.17 -2.63
N LEU A 45 -5.64 10.99 -2.14
CA LEU A 45 -4.28 10.62 -1.79
C LEU A 45 -4.04 9.13 -2.08
N SER A 46 -2.99 8.85 -2.83
CA SER A 46 -2.52 7.50 -3.12
C SER A 46 -0.99 7.42 -3.02
N TYR A 47 -0.51 6.19 -2.86
CA TYR A 47 0.90 5.87 -2.81
C TYR A 47 1.13 4.58 -3.61
N ALA A 48 2.12 4.60 -4.50
CA ALA A 48 2.55 3.42 -5.26
C ALA A 48 4.04 3.51 -5.56
N SER A 49 4.78 2.44 -5.28
CA SER A 49 6.19 2.29 -5.68
C SER A 49 7.08 3.50 -5.34
N GLY A 50 6.94 4.04 -4.12
CA GLY A 50 7.73 5.18 -3.65
C GLY A 50 7.19 6.55 -4.05
N ILE A 51 6.08 6.62 -4.80
CA ILE A 51 5.49 7.86 -5.31
C ILE A 51 4.16 8.13 -4.61
N PHE A 52 4.06 9.29 -3.99
CA PHE A 52 2.80 9.87 -3.53
C PHE A 52 2.14 10.64 -4.66
N THR A 53 0.82 10.50 -4.77
CA THR A 53 -0.02 11.29 -5.69
C THR A 53 -1.22 11.82 -4.93
N SER A 54 -1.51 13.10 -5.08
CA SER A 54 -2.69 13.74 -4.50
C SER A 54 -3.41 14.62 -5.50
N THR A 55 -4.73 14.69 -5.39
CA THR A 55 -5.52 15.70 -6.09
C THR A 55 -5.80 16.86 -5.15
N VAL A 56 -5.32 18.05 -5.51
CA VAL A 56 -5.63 19.30 -4.82
C VAL A 56 -6.76 20.00 -5.57
N LYS A 57 -7.78 20.46 -4.84
CA LYS A 57 -8.89 21.25 -5.37
C LYS A 57 -8.90 22.61 -4.69
N ASN A 58 -9.01 23.68 -5.47
CA ASN A 58 -9.37 24.98 -4.93
C ASN A 58 -10.92 25.06 -4.86
N GLN A 59 -11.50 24.95 -3.67
CA GLN A 59 -12.94 25.11 -3.45
C GLN A 59 -13.33 26.54 -3.04
N GLY A 60 -12.35 27.44 -2.93
CA GLY A 60 -12.55 28.84 -2.56
C GLY A 60 -13.13 29.69 -3.67
N GLY A 61 -13.41 30.95 -3.34
CA GLY A 61 -14.05 31.89 -4.26
C GLY A 61 -13.07 32.64 -5.18
N ALA A 62 -11.76 32.50 -4.99
CA ALA A 62 -10.73 33.11 -5.83
C ALA A 62 -9.66 32.10 -6.27
N ALA A 63 -8.92 32.45 -7.32
CA ALA A 63 -7.77 31.65 -7.76
C ALA A 63 -6.61 31.78 -6.76
N THR A 64 -5.76 30.75 -6.66
CA THR A 64 -4.49 30.89 -5.93
C THR A 64 -3.58 31.94 -6.59
N PRO A 65 -2.63 32.56 -5.88
CA PRO A 65 -1.78 33.60 -6.46
C PRO A 65 -0.93 33.10 -7.64
N ALA A 66 -0.88 33.89 -8.72
CA ALA A 66 -0.07 33.56 -9.89
C ALA A 66 1.43 33.56 -9.54
N GLY A 67 2.15 32.54 -10.00
CA GLY A 67 3.59 32.41 -9.74
C GLY A 67 3.97 31.89 -8.36
N ILE A 68 3.01 31.72 -7.44
CA ILE A 68 3.24 31.10 -6.13
C ILE A 68 2.96 29.59 -6.23
N ALA A 69 3.84 28.79 -5.66
CA ALA A 69 3.69 27.34 -5.68
C ALA A 69 2.53 26.87 -4.80
N ILE A 70 1.74 25.93 -5.31
CA ILE A 70 0.79 25.12 -4.55
C ILE A 70 1.57 23.87 -4.14
N GLY A 71 2.23 23.94 -2.98
CA GLY A 71 3.05 22.84 -2.46
C GLY A 71 2.22 21.84 -1.66
N VAL A 72 2.67 20.60 -1.63
CA VAL A 72 2.11 19.52 -0.82
C VAL A 72 3.23 18.81 -0.08
N ALA A 73 3.17 18.78 1.25
CA ALA A 73 4.02 17.92 2.06
C ALA A 73 3.39 16.53 2.21
N TYR A 74 4.18 15.49 1.99
CA TYR A 74 3.79 14.10 2.23
C TYR A 74 4.50 13.54 3.46
N SER A 75 3.71 12.92 4.34
CA SER A 75 4.21 12.30 5.57
C SER A 75 3.69 10.88 5.72
N VAL A 76 4.45 10.10 6.50
CA VAL A 76 4.15 8.70 6.84
C VAL A 76 4.26 8.59 8.34
N ASP A 77 3.18 8.15 9.00
CA ASP A 77 3.06 8.02 10.45
C ASP A 77 3.42 9.32 11.19
N GLY A 78 2.97 10.45 10.64
CA GLY A 78 3.21 11.79 11.18
C GLY A 78 4.60 12.37 10.88
N VAL A 79 5.48 11.65 10.22
CA VAL A 79 6.84 12.13 9.89
C VAL A 79 6.91 12.56 8.43
N TYR A 80 7.36 13.80 8.18
CA TYR A 80 7.62 14.32 6.84
C TYR A 80 8.62 13.44 6.06
N ARG A 81 8.31 13.12 4.80
CA ARG A 81 9.15 12.25 3.96
C ARG A 81 9.56 12.90 2.65
N THR A 82 8.63 13.56 1.96
CA THR A 82 8.88 14.17 0.66
C THR A 82 7.83 15.24 0.37
N TRP A 83 7.95 15.90 -0.78
CA TRP A 83 7.08 16.99 -1.19
C TRP A 83 6.75 16.94 -2.68
N GLY A 84 5.69 17.65 -3.05
CA GLY A 84 5.26 17.89 -4.41
C GLY A 84 4.84 19.34 -4.59
N GLY A 85 4.76 19.82 -5.84
CA GLY A 85 4.17 21.12 -6.07
C GLY A 85 4.03 21.50 -7.54
N VAL A 86 3.15 22.45 -7.79
CA VAL A 86 2.93 23.07 -9.11
C VAL A 86 2.85 24.58 -8.95
N THR A 87 3.29 25.35 -9.95
CA THR A 87 3.17 26.81 -9.91
C THR A 87 1.72 27.21 -10.19
N GLY A 88 1.16 28.07 -9.34
CA GLY A 88 -0.16 28.68 -9.52
C GLY A 88 -0.22 29.64 -10.72
N PRO A 89 -1.43 30.11 -11.08
CA PRO A 89 -2.66 30.01 -10.28
C PRO A 89 -3.47 28.73 -10.55
N LEU A 90 -4.16 28.25 -9.51
CA LEU A 90 -5.25 27.28 -9.64
C LEU A 90 -6.58 28.02 -9.49
N ALA A 91 -7.37 28.06 -10.55
CA ALA A 91 -8.66 28.76 -10.57
C ALA A 91 -9.64 28.20 -9.53
N ALA A 92 -10.59 29.03 -9.09
CA ALA A 92 -11.68 28.61 -8.22
C ALA A 92 -12.46 27.45 -8.84
N GLY A 93 -12.73 26.41 -8.06
CA GLY A 93 -13.38 25.17 -8.48
C GLY A 93 -12.48 24.18 -9.23
N ALA A 94 -11.28 24.59 -9.67
CA ALA A 94 -10.38 23.72 -10.41
C ALA A 94 -9.64 22.73 -9.52
N SER A 95 -9.10 21.67 -10.12
CA SER A 95 -8.26 20.68 -9.45
C SER A 95 -6.99 20.41 -10.22
N VAL A 96 -5.93 20.02 -9.51
CA VAL A 96 -4.64 19.64 -10.07
C VAL A 96 -4.11 18.40 -9.37
N THR A 97 -3.48 17.51 -10.12
CA THR A 97 -2.76 16.37 -9.56
C THR A 97 -1.33 16.79 -9.26
N ILE A 98 -0.91 16.56 -8.04
CA ILE A 98 0.44 16.81 -7.56
C ILE A 98 1.04 15.46 -7.18
N GLY A 99 2.23 15.19 -7.69
CA GLY A 99 3.00 14.00 -7.40
C GLY A 99 4.23 14.32 -6.56
N THR A 100 5.11 13.34 -6.40
CA THR A 100 6.36 13.52 -5.67
C THR A 100 7.41 14.24 -6.52
N ASN A 101 7.77 15.48 -6.16
CA ASN A 101 8.87 16.25 -6.77
C ASN A 101 10.17 16.13 -5.96
N GLY A 102 10.07 15.97 -4.63
CA GLY A 102 11.21 15.92 -3.69
C GLY A 102 12.02 14.62 -3.69
N GLY A 103 11.66 13.65 -4.53
CA GLY A 103 12.28 12.32 -4.61
C GLY A 103 11.43 11.22 -3.96
N PRO A 104 11.51 9.98 -4.46
CA PRO A 104 10.70 8.87 -3.98
C PRO A 104 11.04 8.48 -2.54
N TYR A 105 10.06 7.95 -1.80
CA TYR A 105 10.26 7.41 -0.47
C TYR A 105 9.62 6.02 -0.34
N THR A 106 10.43 5.01 -0.04
CA THR A 106 9.96 3.64 0.17
C THR A 106 9.42 3.47 1.59
N ILE A 107 8.11 3.34 1.72
CA ILE A 107 7.44 2.93 2.95
C ILE A 107 7.75 1.44 3.22
N PRO A 108 8.22 1.07 4.43
CA PRO A 108 8.40 -0.32 4.82
C PRO A 108 7.12 -1.16 4.73
N ASN A 109 7.26 -2.48 4.77
CA ASN A 109 6.11 -3.37 4.83
C ASN A 109 5.34 -3.16 6.13
N GLY A 110 4.01 -3.25 6.06
CA GLY A 110 3.13 -3.07 7.21
C GLY A 110 2.01 -2.09 6.96
N SER A 111 1.27 -1.77 8.02
CA SER A 111 0.20 -0.78 7.99
C SER A 111 0.75 0.59 8.37
N HIS A 112 0.46 1.61 7.55
CA HIS A 112 0.98 2.96 7.71
C HIS A 112 -0.12 3.98 7.45
N THR A 113 -0.06 5.10 8.16
CA THR A 113 -0.91 6.27 7.86
C THR A 113 -0.12 7.24 7.00
N ILE A 114 -0.57 7.45 5.77
CA ILE A 114 -0.02 8.51 4.90
C ILE A 114 -0.88 9.76 5.02
N MET A 115 -0.24 10.94 4.94
CA MET A 115 -0.94 12.22 4.93
C MET A 115 -0.34 13.15 3.87
N ALA A 116 -1.21 13.87 3.18
CA ALA A 116 -0.87 15.01 2.34
C ALA A 116 -1.38 16.29 3.01
N PHE A 117 -0.54 17.33 3.02
CA PHE A 117 -0.85 18.66 3.54
C PHE A 117 -0.56 19.67 2.43
N VAL A 118 -1.60 20.24 1.83
CA VAL A 118 -1.46 21.29 0.81
C VAL A 118 -1.24 22.66 1.46
N ASP A 119 -0.50 23.51 0.76
CA ASP A 119 0.04 24.78 1.27
C ASP A 119 0.74 24.64 2.63
N ASP A 120 1.57 23.62 2.74
CA ASP A 120 2.29 23.22 3.94
C ASP A 120 3.17 24.30 4.58
N GLU A 121 3.67 25.24 3.76
CA GLU A 121 4.47 26.38 4.18
C GLU A 121 3.64 27.66 4.37
N ASN A 122 2.31 27.58 4.24
CA ASN A 122 1.39 28.72 4.36
C ASN A 122 1.80 29.88 3.43
N ARG A 123 1.99 29.56 2.14
CA ARG A 123 2.54 30.47 1.12
C ARG A 123 1.52 31.51 0.66
N PHE A 124 0.23 31.27 0.86
CA PHE A 124 -0.82 32.24 0.59
C PHE A 124 -1.99 32.09 1.56
N ALA A 125 -2.71 33.19 1.82
CA ALA A 125 -3.85 33.16 2.73
C ALA A 125 -5.07 32.48 2.09
N GLU A 126 -5.74 31.66 2.86
CA GLU A 126 -6.91 30.90 2.46
C GLU A 126 -8.16 31.33 3.22
N SER A 127 -9.35 30.96 2.71
CA SER A 127 -10.58 31.19 3.48
C SER A 127 -10.74 30.23 4.66
N ASP A 128 -10.05 29.09 4.65
CA ASP A 128 -10.05 28.10 5.73
C ASP A 128 -8.71 27.36 5.83
N GLU A 129 -7.84 27.78 6.74
CA GLU A 129 -6.51 27.18 6.97
C GLU A 129 -6.55 25.81 7.65
N THR A 130 -7.73 25.30 7.98
CA THR A 130 -7.88 24.09 8.82
C THR A 130 -8.18 22.82 8.02
N ASN A 131 -8.47 22.94 6.73
CA ASN A 131 -8.99 21.85 5.90
C ASN A 131 -7.96 21.29 4.88
N ASN A 132 -6.70 21.73 4.96
CA ASN A 132 -5.65 21.42 3.99
C ASN A 132 -5.05 20.00 4.09
N LYS A 133 -5.51 19.18 5.05
CA LYS A 133 -4.89 17.88 5.37
C LYS A 133 -5.82 16.72 5.04
N LEU A 134 -5.30 15.73 4.32
CA LEU A 134 -5.97 14.44 4.10
C LEU A 134 -5.06 13.31 4.54
N SER A 135 -5.57 12.44 5.42
CA SER A 135 -4.89 11.23 5.88
C SER A 135 -5.58 9.97 5.36
N ARG A 136 -4.81 8.92 5.12
CA ARG A 136 -5.30 7.62 4.66
C ARG A 136 -4.46 6.49 5.25
N LEU A 137 -5.13 5.43 5.72
CA LEU A 137 -4.47 4.18 6.07
C LEU A 137 -4.13 3.40 4.79
N ILE A 138 -2.91 2.91 4.70
CA ILE A 138 -2.46 1.98 3.66
C ILE A 138 -1.81 0.76 4.28
N THR A 139 -1.74 -0.31 3.50
CA THR A 139 -0.94 -1.49 3.83
C THR A 139 0.05 -1.73 2.70
N VAL A 140 1.33 -1.72 3.03
CA VAL A 140 2.40 -2.14 2.12
C VAL A 140 2.62 -3.63 2.36
N ALA A 141 2.31 -4.44 1.35
CA ALA A 141 2.46 -5.88 1.43
C ALA A 141 3.94 -6.25 1.64
N ALA A 142 4.21 -7.19 2.55
CA ALA A 142 5.49 -7.87 2.54
C ALA A 142 5.59 -8.70 1.24
N PRO A 143 6.78 -8.78 0.62
CA PRO A 143 7.03 -9.82 -0.36
C PRO A 143 6.66 -11.17 0.28
N ASP A 144 6.00 -12.05 -0.47
CA ASP A 144 5.96 -13.45 -0.06
C ASP A 144 7.43 -13.90 0.07
N THR A 145 7.79 -14.48 1.20
CA THR A 145 9.18 -14.84 1.53
C THR A 145 9.31 -16.31 1.89
N LEU A 146 8.28 -17.11 1.63
CA LEU A 146 8.33 -18.54 1.86
C LEU A 146 8.60 -19.28 0.54
N PRO A 147 9.28 -20.44 0.61
CA PRO A 147 9.24 -21.40 -0.48
C PRO A 147 7.81 -21.96 -0.65
N ASP A 148 7.56 -22.61 -1.79
CA ASP A 148 6.35 -23.38 -2.06
C ASP A 148 6.75 -24.52 -3.00
N VAL A 149 7.01 -25.69 -2.44
CA VAL A 149 7.47 -26.89 -3.14
C VAL A 149 6.31 -27.77 -3.56
N ILE A 150 6.22 -28.00 -4.86
CA ILE A 150 5.22 -28.88 -5.45
C ILE A 150 5.87 -30.05 -6.16
N VAL A 151 5.19 -31.20 -6.17
CA VAL A 151 5.54 -32.31 -7.05
C VAL A 151 4.93 -32.06 -8.44
N THR A 152 5.78 -31.87 -9.45
CA THR A 152 5.35 -31.59 -10.84
C THR A 152 5.36 -32.82 -11.74
N SER A 153 6.14 -33.83 -11.37
CA SER A 153 6.19 -35.11 -12.08
C SER A 153 6.41 -36.24 -11.07
N LEU A 154 5.87 -37.41 -11.41
CA LEU A 154 6.06 -38.64 -10.64
C LEU A 154 6.15 -39.80 -11.63
N SER A 155 7.18 -40.62 -11.54
CA SER A 155 7.38 -41.83 -12.33
C SER A 155 7.77 -43.01 -11.42
N TYR A 156 7.57 -44.23 -11.91
CA TYR A 156 7.99 -45.45 -11.23
C TYR A 156 8.48 -46.45 -12.28
N ALA A 157 9.65 -47.05 -12.05
CA ALA A 157 10.20 -48.10 -12.88
C ALA A 157 11.07 -49.04 -12.04
N SER A 158 10.86 -50.35 -12.17
CA SER A 158 11.71 -51.40 -11.58
C SER A 158 12.07 -51.19 -10.11
N GLY A 159 11.08 -50.85 -9.28
CA GLY A 159 11.27 -50.63 -7.84
C GLY A 159 11.70 -49.23 -7.44
N THR A 160 11.92 -48.33 -8.41
CA THR A 160 12.38 -46.96 -8.16
C THR A 160 11.27 -45.96 -8.49
N PHE A 161 10.94 -45.12 -7.52
CA PHE A 161 10.16 -43.90 -7.71
C PHE A 161 11.08 -42.75 -8.09
N THR A 162 10.60 -41.85 -8.95
CA THR A 162 11.28 -40.61 -9.29
C THR A 162 10.27 -39.50 -9.39
N SER A 163 10.52 -38.37 -8.72
CA SER A 163 9.69 -37.18 -8.82
C SER A 163 10.50 -35.96 -9.21
N THR A 164 9.86 -34.98 -9.84
CA THR A 164 10.40 -33.63 -10.00
C THR A 164 9.70 -32.72 -9.01
N VAL A 165 10.45 -32.20 -8.05
CA VAL A 165 10.00 -31.16 -7.13
C VAL A 165 10.36 -29.81 -7.73
N LYS A 166 9.43 -28.85 -7.68
CA LYS A 166 9.65 -27.47 -8.08
C LYS A 166 9.32 -26.55 -6.92
N ASN A 167 10.22 -25.62 -6.61
CA ASN A 167 9.88 -24.49 -5.76
C ASN A 167 9.22 -23.40 -6.62
N ARG A 168 7.89 -23.26 -6.53
CA ARG A 168 7.11 -22.23 -7.21
C ARG A 168 6.91 -20.97 -6.34
N GLY A 169 7.40 -20.99 -5.10
CA GLY A 169 7.41 -19.86 -4.19
C GLY A 169 8.44 -18.80 -4.59
N THR A 170 8.50 -17.73 -3.80
CA THR A 170 9.32 -16.55 -4.06
C THR A 170 10.64 -16.55 -3.27
N ALA A 171 10.79 -17.42 -2.27
CA ALA A 171 12.04 -17.65 -1.56
C ALA A 171 12.62 -19.04 -1.81
N ALA A 172 13.92 -19.21 -1.57
CA ALA A 172 14.55 -20.53 -1.59
C ALA A 172 14.12 -21.36 -0.38
N THR A 173 14.14 -22.70 -0.50
CA THR A 173 14.01 -23.56 0.69
C THR A 173 15.21 -23.35 1.63
N PRO A 174 15.10 -23.64 2.94
CA PRO A 174 16.21 -23.41 3.87
C PRO A 174 17.47 -24.18 3.51
N ALA A 175 18.63 -23.51 3.59
CA ALA A 175 19.92 -24.15 3.33
C ALA A 175 20.26 -25.17 4.42
N GLY A 176 20.70 -26.37 4.02
CA GLY A 176 21.02 -27.45 4.96
C GLY A 176 19.82 -28.22 5.50
N THR A 177 18.57 -27.85 5.15
CA THR A 177 17.37 -28.63 5.44
C THR A 177 17.03 -29.51 4.24
N ASP A 178 16.72 -30.78 4.48
CA ASP A 178 16.36 -31.71 3.41
C ASP A 178 14.98 -31.41 2.83
N ILE A 179 14.89 -31.46 1.50
CA ILE A 179 13.63 -31.47 0.76
C ILE A 179 13.27 -32.94 0.57
N GLY A 180 12.55 -33.50 1.53
CA GLY A 180 12.13 -34.90 1.50
C GLY A 180 10.89 -35.14 0.66
N VAL A 181 10.77 -36.35 0.13
CA VAL A 181 9.59 -36.83 -0.58
C VAL A 181 9.22 -38.21 -0.05
N ALA A 182 8.02 -38.37 0.49
CA ALA A 182 7.43 -39.67 0.78
C ALA A 182 6.76 -40.24 -0.46
N TYR A 183 7.01 -41.52 -0.74
CA TYR A 183 6.34 -42.27 -1.80
C TYR A 183 5.42 -43.33 -1.20
N SER A 184 4.15 -43.29 -1.61
CA SER A 184 3.13 -44.26 -1.19
C SER A 184 2.47 -44.96 -2.36
N VAL A 185 1.98 -46.16 -2.11
CA VAL A 185 1.20 -46.98 -3.06
C VAL A 185 -0.12 -47.32 -2.39
N ASP A 186 -1.23 -46.96 -3.05
CA ASP A 186 -2.60 -47.09 -2.55
C ASP A 186 -2.79 -46.49 -1.16
N GLY A 187 -2.19 -45.31 -0.95
CA GLY A 187 -2.24 -44.56 0.32
C GLY A 187 -1.32 -45.11 1.41
N VAL A 188 -0.57 -46.18 1.17
CA VAL A 188 0.36 -46.75 2.16
C VAL A 188 1.78 -46.33 1.84
N TYR A 189 2.46 -45.68 2.80
CA TYR A 189 3.87 -45.31 2.71
C TYR A 189 4.76 -46.53 2.42
N ARG A 190 5.68 -46.40 1.45
CA ARG A 190 6.58 -47.49 1.03
C ARG A 190 8.05 -47.15 1.16
N THR A 191 8.43 -45.93 0.79
CA THR A 191 9.83 -45.50 0.74
C THR A 191 9.89 -43.99 0.66
N TRP A 192 11.10 -43.43 0.64
CA TRP A 192 11.34 -42.00 0.65
C TRP A 192 12.52 -41.61 -0.25
N GLY A 193 12.58 -40.33 -0.56
CA GLY A 193 13.68 -39.66 -1.25
C GLY A 193 14.00 -38.33 -0.58
N GLY A 194 15.18 -37.77 -0.84
CA GLY A 194 15.51 -36.45 -0.36
C GLY A 194 16.78 -35.88 -0.96
N VAL A 195 16.86 -34.55 -0.96
CA VAL A 195 18.06 -33.79 -1.30
C VAL A 195 18.22 -32.64 -0.32
N THR A 196 19.44 -32.35 0.11
CA THR A 196 19.70 -31.22 0.99
C THR A 196 19.52 -29.90 0.24
N GLY A 197 18.72 -29.00 0.82
CA GLY A 197 18.52 -27.65 0.30
C GLY A 197 19.78 -26.78 0.34
N PRO A 198 19.72 -25.58 -0.26
CA PRO A 198 18.50 -24.91 -0.71
C PRO A 198 18.10 -25.23 -2.15
N LEU A 199 16.80 -25.22 -2.43
CA LEU A 199 16.23 -25.14 -3.78
C LEU A 199 15.75 -23.71 -4.03
N ALA A 200 16.41 -23.01 -4.95
CA ALA A 200 16.08 -21.62 -5.28
C ALA A 200 14.64 -21.46 -5.80
N ALA A 201 14.07 -20.26 -5.63
CA ALA A 201 12.77 -19.90 -6.20
C ALA A 201 12.74 -20.14 -7.72
N GLY A 202 11.68 -20.79 -8.20
CA GLY A 202 11.51 -21.16 -9.60
C GLY A 202 12.31 -22.39 -10.06
N ALA A 203 13.26 -22.89 -9.27
CA ALA A 203 14.08 -24.05 -9.62
C ALA A 203 13.36 -25.37 -9.38
N SER A 204 13.84 -26.42 -10.06
CA SER A 204 13.36 -27.79 -9.91
C SER A 204 14.52 -28.73 -9.61
N VAL A 205 14.21 -29.81 -8.89
CA VAL A 205 15.14 -30.90 -8.60
C VAL A 205 14.45 -32.25 -8.79
N THR A 206 15.20 -33.24 -9.28
CA THR A 206 14.72 -34.61 -9.38
C THR A 206 15.12 -35.36 -8.12
N ILE A 207 14.14 -35.99 -7.48
CA ILE A 207 14.32 -36.79 -6.27
C ILE A 207 13.94 -38.22 -6.60
N GLY A 208 14.78 -39.16 -6.20
CA GLY A 208 14.61 -40.60 -6.41
C GLY A 208 14.41 -41.33 -5.09
N THR A 209 14.47 -42.65 -5.14
CA THR A 209 14.25 -43.49 -3.95
C THR A 209 15.53 -43.68 -3.13
N ASN A 210 15.81 -42.77 -2.18
CA ASN A 210 16.93 -42.88 -1.25
C ASN A 210 16.71 -43.96 -0.17
N GLY A 211 15.45 -44.19 0.23
CA GLY A 211 15.05 -45.19 1.23
C GLY A 211 15.13 -46.65 0.78
N GLY A 212 15.56 -46.90 -0.47
CA GLY A 212 15.67 -48.23 -1.06
C GLY A 212 14.44 -48.64 -1.89
N PRO A 213 14.61 -49.61 -2.82
CA PRO A 213 13.59 -49.95 -3.80
C PRO A 213 12.37 -50.63 -3.17
N TYR A 214 11.21 -50.44 -3.80
CA TYR A 214 9.96 -51.13 -3.43
C TYR A 214 9.27 -51.72 -4.65
N THR A 215 9.08 -53.05 -4.68
CA THR A 215 8.40 -53.74 -5.77
C THR A 215 6.87 -53.67 -5.60
N ILE A 216 6.21 -52.87 -6.45
CA ILE A 216 4.75 -52.87 -6.56
C ILE A 216 4.29 -54.21 -7.16
N PRO A 217 3.33 -54.92 -6.53
CA PRO A 217 2.72 -56.13 -7.10
C PRO A 217 2.08 -55.91 -8.47
N GLY A 218 1.85 -56.99 -9.21
CA GLY A 218 1.10 -56.94 -10.47
C GLY A 218 -0.34 -56.45 -10.25
N GLY A 219 -0.82 -55.57 -11.13
CA GLY A 219 -2.14 -54.94 -11.01
C GLY A 219 -2.15 -53.43 -11.21
N THR A 220 -3.32 -52.83 -11.04
CA THR A 220 -3.52 -51.37 -11.10
C THR A 220 -3.45 -50.78 -9.71
N HIS A 221 -2.58 -49.78 -9.54
CA HIS A 221 -2.31 -49.11 -8.28
C HIS A 221 -2.33 -47.59 -8.46
N THR A 222 -2.51 -46.86 -7.37
CA THR A 222 -2.26 -45.41 -7.32
C THR A 222 -0.94 -45.16 -6.61
N ILE A 223 -0.04 -44.42 -7.25
CA ILE A 223 1.17 -43.94 -6.61
C ILE A 223 1.03 -42.46 -6.26
N THR A 224 1.57 -42.08 -5.11
CA THR A 224 1.57 -40.70 -4.63
C THR A 224 2.97 -40.32 -4.19
N ALA A 225 3.38 -39.10 -4.54
CA ALA A 225 4.54 -38.44 -3.98
C ALA A 225 4.07 -37.24 -3.18
N PHE A 226 4.59 -37.08 -1.97
CA PHE A 226 4.32 -35.97 -1.08
C PHE A 226 5.65 -35.31 -0.73
N VAL A 227 5.88 -34.09 -1.21
CA VAL A 227 7.09 -33.32 -0.89
C VAL A 227 6.93 -32.57 0.43
N ASP A 228 8.05 -32.36 1.13
CA ASP A 228 8.11 -31.91 2.51
C ASP A 228 7.19 -32.71 3.44
N ASP A 229 7.28 -34.03 3.29
CA ASP A 229 6.43 -35.02 3.97
C ASP A 229 6.45 -34.96 5.51
N GLU A 230 7.54 -34.44 6.08
CA GLU A 230 7.70 -34.25 7.52
C GLU A 230 7.46 -32.80 7.97
N ASN A 231 7.02 -31.90 7.08
CA ASN A 231 6.82 -30.47 7.32
C ASN A 231 8.08 -29.83 7.95
N ARG A 232 9.23 -30.00 7.27
CA ARG A 232 10.55 -29.60 7.76
C ARG A 232 10.76 -28.10 7.63
N PHE A 233 10.00 -27.41 6.78
CA PHE A 233 10.03 -25.96 6.64
C PHE A 233 8.67 -25.39 6.26
N ALA A 234 8.40 -24.15 6.69
CA ALA A 234 7.14 -23.49 6.37
C ALA A 234 7.09 -23.06 4.90
N GLU A 235 5.92 -23.26 4.30
CA GLU A 235 5.63 -22.92 2.91
C GLU A 235 4.52 -21.88 2.80
N SER A 236 4.40 -21.21 1.64
CA SER A 236 3.29 -20.27 1.41
C SER A 236 1.96 -20.98 1.11
N ASP A 237 1.97 -22.26 0.72
CA ASP A 237 0.78 -23.07 0.47
C ASP A 237 1.03 -24.57 0.75
N GLU A 238 0.84 -24.98 1.99
CA GLU A 238 0.98 -26.37 2.48
C GLU A 238 -0.01 -27.38 1.85
N SER A 239 -0.99 -26.91 1.07
CA SER A 239 -2.08 -27.75 0.57
C SER A 239 -1.79 -28.43 -0.77
N ASN A 240 -0.66 -28.10 -1.40
CA ASN A 240 -0.38 -28.42 -2.79
C ASN A 240 0.79 -29.42 -3.00
N ASN A 241 1.33 -29.96 -1.91
CA ASN A 241 2.58 -30.74 -1.90
C ASN A 241 2.44 -32.18 -2.45
N GLN A 242 1.25 -32.59 -2.87
CA GLN A 242 0.98 -33.98 -3.26
C GLN A 242 0.64 -34.11 -4.74
N LEU A 243 1.26 -35.10 -5.40
CA LEU A 243 0.88 -35.55 -6.73
C LEU A 243 0.58 -37.05 -6.71
N SER A 244 -0.63 -37.41 -7.14
CA SER A 244 -1.07 -38.80 -7.28
C SER A 244 -1.36 -39.15 -8.74
N ARG A 245 -1.07 -40.38 -9.15
CA ARG A 245 -1.47 -40.90 -10.46
C ARG A 245 -1.62 -42.42 -10.48
N PRO A 246 -2.43 -42.98 -11.39
CA PRO A 246 -2.50 -44.42 -11.57
C PRO A 246 -1.25 -44.98 -12.26
N ILE A 247 -0.98 -46.26 -12.01
CA ILE A 247 0.00 -47.10 -12.72
C ILE A 247 -0.54 -48.52 -12.83
N THR A 248 -0.17 -49.24 -13.89
CA THR A 248 -0.45 -50.66 -14.05
C THR A 248 0.87 -51.42 -14.18
N ILE A 249 1.07 -52.40 -13.30
CA ILE A 249 2.19 -53.33 -13.34
C ILE A 249 1.72 -54.61 -14.05
N PRO A 250 2.40 -55.05 -15.13
CA PRO A 250 2.06 -56.28 -15.86
C PRO A 250 2.12 -57.55 -15.01
#